data_AF-A0ABD7HHI7-F1
#
_entry.id   AF-A0ABD7HHI7-F1
#
_cell.length_a   1.000
_cell.length_b   1.000
_cell.length_c   1.000
_cell.angle_alpha   90.00
_cell.angle_beta   90.00
_cell.angle_gamma   90.00
#
_symmetry.space_group_name_H-M   'P 1'
#
loop_
_entity.id
_entity.type
_entity.pdbx_description
1 polymer ?
#
loop_
_entity_poly.entity_id
_entity_poly.type
_entity_poly.pdbx_seq_one_letter_code
_entity_poly.pdbx_strand_id
1 'polypeptide(L)'
;MSVSEIARRVNIPRPTLNEFISAAAALPSKTIAAPVAPLAVLSGSELVNAVHEGGPIVEIVASFDDTDTLFLSGEPFARFVDPDWGSGMRIPNLMLNLEDSGWLGVANTTVGYGGTGPSNAHRALVSVGIDDDLASAIAFYNRVSHVRFDENGNAKYLQGGSQWPRYGLSTPEAFGENLDRFRIKLLIADDLDGHDDDDSEFVDRNLVADGFYPSPPDSLTLWERWLKYLDDPPAWLAGPQERCGTLFTSLEAADEAGFSDEPRSARRGSPIHIDIGSYSVSSTYQLIIEQGPIQLWLTAYTSTDPSVWVPPEFHDVLQDANLLPEEAIAADKASTLRKLVSRHRNRRPASIPLGPIGHATTP
;
A
#
# COMPACT_ATOMS: atom_id res chain seq x y z
N MET A 1 -18.17 -21.27 -27.99
CA MET A 1 -17.93 -22.64 -27.45
C MET A 1 -19.17 -23.03 -26.66
N SER A 2 -19.73 -24.22 -26.86
CA SER A 2 -20.98 -24.63 -26.18
C SER A 2 -20.72 -25.07 -24.74
N VAL A 3 -21.71 -24.93 -23.85
CA VAL A 3 -21.62 -25.37 -22.43
C VAL A 3 -21.31 -26.87 -22.33
N SER A 4 -21.76 -27.66 -23.29
CA SER A 4 -21.44 -29.10 -23.37
C SER A 4 -19.98 -29.38 -23.71
N GLU A 5 -19.35 -28.55 -24.54
CA GLU A 5 -17.93 -28.67 -24.86
C GLU A 5 -17.06 -28.27 -23.67
N ILE A 6 -17.46 -27.24 -22.92
CA ILE A 6 -16.78 -26.79 -21.70
C ILE A 6 -16.88 -27.88 -20.62
N ALA A 7 -18.08 -28.36 -20.32
CA ALA A 7 -18.33 -29.43 -19.35
C ALA A 7 -17.46 -30.68 -19.60
N ARG A 8 -17.33 -31.07 -20.87
CA ARG A 8 -16.49 -32.20 -21.27
C ARG A 8 -15.00 -31.93 -21.07
N ARG A 9 -14.52 -30.70 -21.34
CA ARG A 9 -13.11 -30.33 -21.16
C ARG A 9 -12.69 -30.26 -19.70
N VAL A 10 -13.57 -29.79 -18.82
CA VAL A 10 -13.29 -29.64 -17.39
C VAL A 10 -13.74 -30.83 -16.54
N ASN A 11 -14.29 -31.88 -17.18
CA ASN A 11 -14.79 -33.09 -16.54
C ASN A 11 -15.81 -32.83 -15.42
N ILE A 12 -16.71 -31.86 -15.62
CA ILE A 12 -17.78 -31.52 -14.69
C ILE A 12 -19.13 -31.88 -15.32
N PRO A 13 -20.06 -32.53 -14.57
CA PRO A 13 -21.41 -32.79 -15.06
C PRO A 13 -22.10 -31.49 -15.51
N ARG A 14 -22.75 -31.54 -16.69
CA ARG A 14 -23.45 -30.38 -17.27
C ARG A 14 -24.43 -29.67 -16.33
N PRO A 15 -25.21 -30.37 -15.47
CA PRO A 15 -26.09 -29.71 -14.50
C PRO A 15 -25.31 -28.83 -13.51
N THR A 16 -24.19 -29.34 -13.00
CA THR A 16 -23.29 -28.62 -12.07
C THR A 16 -22.64 -27.42 -12.75
N LEU A 17 -22.23 -27.55 -14.02
CA LEU A 17 -21.70 -26.41 -14.77
C LEU A 17 -22.76 -25.32 -15.01
N ASN A 18 -24.01 -25.71 -15.27
CA ASN A 18 -25.11 -24.75 -15.42
C ASN A 18 -25.42 -24.02 -14.10
N GLU A 19 -25.33 -24.71 -12.96
CA GLU A 19 -25.45 -24.09 -11.64
C GLU A 19 -24.33 -23.08 -11.39
N PHE A 20 -23.08 -23.43 -11.71
CA PHE A 20 -21.95 -22.48 -11.61
C PHE A 20 -22.09 -21.28 -12.52
N ILE A 21 -22.54 -21.46 -13.77
CA ILE A 21 -22.79 -20.34 -14.70
C ILE A 21 -23.92 -19.44 -14.18
N SER A 22 -24.98 -20.04 -13.64
CA SER A 22 -26.12 -19.28 -13.10
C SER A 22 -25.76 -18.52 -11.82
N ALA A 23 -24.94 -19.13 -10.95
CA ALA A 23 -24.39 -18.48 -9.76
C ALA A 23 -23.43 -17.35 -10.13
N ALA A 24 -22.56 -17.55 -11.13
CA ALA A 24 -21.65 -16.53 -11.64
C ALA A 24 -22.38 -15.36 -12.32
N ALA A 25 -23.51 -15.62 -12.99
CA ALA A 25 -24.34 -14.58 -13.60
C ALA A 25 -25.17 -13.77 -12.57
N ALA A 26 -25.39 -14.33 -11.38
CA ALA A 26 -26.07 -13.66 -10.27
C ALA A 26 -25.10 -12.80 -9.42
N LEU A 27 -23.79 -13.00 -9.56
CA LEU A 27 -22.79 -12.11 -8.99
C LEU A 27 -22.71 -10.84 -9.84
N PRO A 28 -22.68 -9.63 -9.24
CA PRO A 28 -22.33 -8.44 -9.99
C PRO A 28 -20.99 -8.70 -10.67
N SER A 29 -20.93 -8.43 -11.97
CA SER A 29 -19.83 -8.82 -12.85
C SER A 29 -18.49 -8.47 -12.20
N LYS A 30 -17.86 -9.44 -11.54
CA LYS A 30 -16.43 -9.39 -11.25
C LYS A 30 -15.77 -9.61 -12.59
N THR A 31 -15.65 -8.53 -13.35
CA THR A 31 -14.70 -8.44 -14.44
C THR A 31 -13.36 -8.68 -13.80
N ILE A 32 -12.86 -9.91 -13.84
CA ILE A 32 -11.48 -10.21 -13.46
C ILE A 32 -10.67 -9.40 -14.47
N ALA A 33 -10.14 -8.26 -14.02
CA ALA A 33 -9.22 -7.48 -14.83
C ALA A 33 -8.12 -8.44 -15.30
N ALA A 34 -7.74 -8.35 -16.57
CA ALA A 34 -6.62 -9.13 -17.06
C ALA A 34 -5.42 -8.88 -16.13
N PRO A 35 -4.66 -9.91 -15.74
CA PRO A 35 -3.54 -9.74 -14.83
C PRO A 35 -2.57 -8.70 -15.40
N VAL A 36 -2.22 -7.72 -14.58
CA VAL A 36 -1.27 -6.68 -14.98
C VAL A 36 0.08 -7.34 -15.21
N ALA A 37 0.70 -7.10 -16.36
CA ALA A 37 1.98 -7.71 -16.67
C ALA A 37 3.07 -7.25 -15.67
N PRO A 38 3.86 -8.16 -15.09
CA PRO A 38 4.95 -7.81 -14.20
C PRO A 38 5.93 -6.84 -14.85
N LEU A 39 6.55 -5.99 -14.04
CA LEU A 39 7.60 -5.07 -14.46
C LEU A 39 8.84 -5.87 -14.85
N ALA A 40 9.32 -5.67 -16.08
CA ALA A 40 10.59 -6.25 -16.51
C ALA A 40 11.73 -5.57 -15.75
N VAL A 41 12.60 -6.34 -15.09
CA VAL A 41 13.78 -5.82 -14.37
C VAL A 41 15.05 -6.35 -15.02
N LEU A 42 15.76 -5.49 -15.75
CA LEU A 42 16.81 -5.87 -16.70
C LEU A 42 18.19 -5.32 -16.31
N SER A 43 19.26 -5.90 -16.85
CA SER A 43 20.62 -5.38 -16.66
C SER A 43 21.51 -5.64 -17.87
N GLY A 44 22.68 -4.97 -17.92
CA GLY A 44 23.70 -5.23 -18.93
C GLY A 44 23.18 -5.10 -20.36
N SER A 45 23.47 -6.10 -21.21
CA SER A 45 23.06 -6.08 -22.62
C SER A 45 21.55 -6.17 -22.82
N GLU A 46 20.81 -6.83 -21.92
CA GLU A 46 19.35 -6.94 -22.01
C GLU A 46 18.69 -5.57 -21.85
N LEU A 47 19.20 -4.77 -20.91
CA LEU A 47 18.75 -3.39 -20.72
C LEU A 47 18.99 -2.54 -21.96
N VAL A 48 20.21 -2.58 -22.52
CA VAL A 48 20.56 -1.78 -23.71
C VAL A 48 19.70 -2.18 -24.91
N ASN A 49 19.47 -3.48 -25.11
CA ASN A 49 18.61 -3.96 -26.19
C ASN A 49 17.16 -3.49 -25.98
N ALA A 50 16.63 -3.60 -24.76
CA ALA A 50 15.27 -3.15 -24.44
C ALA A 50 15.08 -1.65 -24.68
N VAL A 51 16.07 -0.80 -24.33
CA VAL A 51 16.03 0.64 -24.64
C VAL A 51 16.08 0.89 -26.15
N HIS A 52 16.94 0.17 -26.87
CA HIS A 52 17.01 0.31 -28.32
C HIS A 52 15.70 -0.10 -29.03
N GLU A 53 15.01 -1.12 -28.51
CA GLU A 53 13.75 -1.63 -29.07
C GLU A 53 12.51 -0.85 -28.61
N GLY A 54 12.52 -0.32 -27.38
CA GLY A 54 11.39 0.34 -26.72
C GLY A 54 11.27 1.85 -26.96
N GLY A 55 12.17 2.43 -27.77
CA GLY A 55 12.17 3.85 -28.09
C GLY A 55 12.98 4.71 -27.10
N PRO A 56 12.97 6.04 -27.29
CA PRO A 56 13.72 6.94 -26.42
C PRO A 56 13.23 6.88 -24.97
N ILE A 57 14.16 7.11 -24.04
CA ILE A 57 13.83 7.26 -22.61
C ILE A 57 13.13 8.61 -22.44
N VAL A 58 11.86 8.58 -22.03
CA VAL A 58 11.05 9.79 -21.79
C VAL A 58 11.01 10.16 -20.30
N GLU A 59 11.32 9.21 -19.42
CA GLU A 59 11.30 9.45 -17.98
C GLU A 59 12.27 8.52 -17.24
N ILE A 60 12.86 9.04 -16.16
CA ILE A 60 13.70 8.28 -15.22
C ILE A 60 13.19 8.56 -13.82
N VAL A 61 12.97 7.49 -13.07
CA VAL A 61 12.73 7.55 -11.63
C VAL A 61 13.82 6.76 -10.95
N ALA A 62 14.46 7.36 -9.95
CA ALA A 62 15.45 6.68 -9.14
C ALA A 62 15.37 7.16 -7.69
N SER A 63 15.48 6.24 -6.73
CA SER A 63 15.48 6.58 -5.31
C SER A 63 16.35 5.63 -4.50
N PHE A 64 16.88 6.14 -3.38
CA PHE A 64 17.57 5.35 -2.37
C PHE A 64 16.61 4.45 -1.59
N ASP A 65 15.37 4.93 -1.39
CA ASP A 65 14.26 4.14 -0.86
C ASP A 65 13.45 3.61 -2.05
N ASP A 66 13.36 2.29 -2.17
CA ASP A 66 12.70 1.66 -3.31
C ASP A 66 11.21 2.01 -3.37
N THR A 67 10.56 2.22 -2.23
CA THR A 67 9.15 2.64 -2.16
C THR A 67 8.89 3.98 -2.84
N ASP A 68 9.82 4.94 -2.77
CA ASP A 68 9.66 6.19 -3.51
C ASP A 68 9.66 5.94 -5.02
N THR A 69 10.42 4.95 -5.51
CA THR A 69 10.43 4.58 -6.93
C THR A 69 9.08 4.00 -7.36
N LEU A 70 8.45 3.18 -6.50
CA LEU A 70 7.08 2.71 -6.68
C LEU A 70 6.11 3.88 -6.87
N PHE A 71 6.08 4.83 -5.93
CA PHE A 71 5.12 5.95 -5.96
C PHE A 71 5.40 6.96 -7.08
N LEU A 72 6.66 7.29 -7.34
CA LEU A 72 7.05 8.21 -8.42
C LEU A 72 6.71 7.66 -9.81
N SER A 73 6.77 6.34 -10.00
CA SER A 73 6.44 5.71 -11.29
C SER A 73 4.96 5.85 -11.66
N GLY A 74 4.08 5.95 -10.65
CA GLY A 74 2.63 5.94 -10.83
C GLY A 74 2.07 4.60 -11.35
N GLU A 75 2.89 3.55 -11.43
CA GLU A 75 2.48 2.25 -11.96
C GLU A 75 1.61 1.44 -10.96
N PRO A 76 0.72 0.56 -11.44
CA PRO A 76 -0.03 -0.34 -10.56
C PRO A 76 0.89 -1.21 -9.70
N PHE A 77 0.61 -1.31 -8.40
CA PHE A 77 1.40 -2.12 -7.47
C PHE A 77 1.54 -3.59 -7.91
N ALA A 78 0.53 -4.13 -8.59
CA ALA A 78 0.54 -5.50 -9.14
C ALA A 78 1.71 -5.77 -10.10
N ARG A 79 2.27 -4.73 -10.74
CA ARG A 79 3.45 -4.88 -11.60
C ARG A 79 4.72 -5.24 -10.85
N PHE A 80 4.78 -4.90 -9.57
CA PHE A 80 5.96 -5.12 -8.73
C PHE A 80 5.87 -6.40 -7.92
N VAL A 81 4.75 -7.12 -7.99
CA VAL A 81 4.60 -8.42 -7.32
C VAL A 81 5.50 -9.42 -8.02
N ASP A 82 6.36 -10.08 -7.25
CA ASP A 82 7.21 -11.17 -7.73
C ASP A 82 6.65 -12.49 -7.17
N PRO A 83 6.04 -13.34 -8.03
CA PRO A 83 5.46 -14.61 -7.58
C PRO A 83 6.47 -15.53 -6.89
N ASP A 84 7.75 -15.41 -7.22
CA ASP A 84 8.82 -16.22 -6.62
C ASP A 84 9.13 -15.77 -5.18
N TRP A 85 8.67 -14.58 -4.78
CA TRP A 85 8.88 -13.98 -3.45
C TRP A 85 7.58 -13.92 -2.62
N GLY A 86 6.55 -14.69 -3.00
CA GLY A 86 5.28 -14.75 -2.27
C GLY A 86 4.51 -13.43 -2.33
N SER A 87 4.19 -12.86 -1.16
CA SER A 87 3.56 -11.53 -1.04
C SER A 87 4.56 -10.36 -1.16
N GLY A 88 5.84 -10.65 -1.41
CA GLY A 88 6.89 -9.65 -1.54
C GLY A 88 6.78 -8.87 -2.85
N MET A 89 7.06 -7.56 -2.77
CA MET A 89 7.20 -6.70 -3.93
C MET A 89 8.69 -6.58 -4.29
N ARG A 90 9.02 -6.67 -5.58
CA ARG A 90 10.35 -6.43 -6.12
C ARG A 90 10.38 -5.06 -6.76
N ILE A 91 10.73 -4.05 -5.96
CA ILE A 91 10.76 -2.65 -6.39
C ILE A 91 12.20 -2.28 -6.75
N PRO A 92 12.49 -1.93 -8.02
CA PRO A 92 13.83 -1.49 -8.41
C PRO A 92 14.08 -0.05 -7.92
N ASN A 93 15.31 0.26 -7.52
CA ASN A 93 15.73 1.62 -7.14
C ASN A 93 15.93 2.57 -8.34
N LEU A 94 15.88 2.04 -9.57
CA LEU A 94 15.99 2.77 -10.81
C LEU A 94 15.02 2.18 -11.83
N MET A 95 14.19 3.05 -12.41
CA MET A 95 13.23 2.73 -13.46
C MET A 95 13.39 3.70 -14.62
N LEU A 96 13.18 3.18 -15.83
CA LEU A 96 13.19 3.95 -17.08
C LEU A 96 11.82 3.79 -17.73
N ASN A 97 11.21 4.90 -18.15
CA ASN A 97 10.02 4.89 -18.98
C ASN A 97 10.45 5.12 -20.43
N LEU A 98 10.13 4.17 -21.30
CA LEU A 98 10.41 4.25 -22.72
C LEU A 98 9.15 4.64 -23.48
N GLU A 99 9.28 5.46 -24.52
CA GLU A 99 8.15 5.98 -25.28
C GLU A 99 7.21 4.89 -25.82
N ASP A 100 7.77 3.81 -26.39
CA ASP A 100 6.99 2.79 -27.10
C ASP A 100 6.62 1.58 -26.21
N SER A 101 7.46 1.26 -25.22
CA SER A 101 7.29 0.05 -24.39
C SER A 101 6.89 0.32 -22.93
N GLY A 102 6.90 1.58 -22.50
CA GLY A 102 6.58 1.98 -21.13
C GLY A 102 7.68 1.67 -20.12
N TRP A 103 7.29 1.51 -18.86
CA TRP A 103 8.21 1.33 -17.74
C TRP A 103 8.94 -0.02 -17.73
N LEU A 104 10.24 0.06 -17.42
CA LEU A 104 11.09 -1.06 -17.02
C LEU A 104 11.90 -0.69 -15.77
N GLY A 105 12.28 -1.71 -15.01
CA GLY A 105 13.22 -1.61 -13.89
C GLY A 105 14.65 -1.95 -14.30
N VAL A 106 15.62 -1.38 -13.58
CA VAL A 106 17.03 -1.68 -13.76
C VAL A 106 17.55 -2.51 -12.59
N ALA A 107 17.97 -3.73 -12.85
CA ALA A 107 18.46 -4.66 -11.84
C ALA A 107 19.81 -4.21 -11.27
N ASN A 108 20.07 -4.58 -10.02
CA ASN A 108 21.37 -4.40 -9.35
C ASN A 108 21.86 -2.94 -9.30
N THR A 109 20.92 -2.01 -9.14
CA THR A 109 21.20 -0.59 -9.00
C THR A 109 20.68 -0.10 -7.66
N THR A 110 21.44 0.81 -7.05
CA THR A 110 21.02 1.70 -5.98
C THR A 110 21.58 3.07 -6.32
N VAL A 111 20.85 4.15 -6.02
CA VAL A 111 21.38 5.52 -6.12
C VAL A 111 21.86 5.97 -4.76
N GLY A 112 22.87 6.82 -4.68
CA GLY A 112 23.53 7.14 -3.42
C GLY A 112 24.27 5.95 -2.79
N TYR A 113 24.87 6.18 -1.61
CA TYR A 113 25.73 5.19 -0.95
C TYR A 113 24.90 4.18 -0.13
N GLY A 114 24.56 3.02 -0.71
CA GLY A 114 23.89 1.90 -0.03
C GLY A 114 24.00 0.56 -0.78
N GLY A 115 24.90 -0.33 -0.34
CA GLY A 115 25.07 -1.66 -0.94
C GLY A 115 25.87 -1.69 -2.25
N THR A 116 25.28 -2.20 -3.34
CA THR A 116 25.95 -2.38 -4.65
C THR A 116 26.36 -1.08 -5.33
N GLY A 117 25.86 0.04 -4.84
CA GLY A 117 26.45 1.36 -4.94
C GLY A 117 26.08 2.13 -6.20
N PRO A 118 26.27 3.47 -6.15
CA PRO A 118 25.82 4.40 -7.18
C PRO A 118 26.53 4.18 -8.53
N SER A 119 27.70 3.54 -8.53
CA SER A 119 28.46 3.20 -9.73
C SER A 119 27.70 2.28 -10.70
N ASN A 120 26.85 1.38 -10.21
CA ASN A 120 26.05 0.51 -11.08
C ASN A 120 24.92 1.29 -11.75
N ALA A 121 24.22 2.16 -10.99
CA ALA A 121 23.20 3.05 -11.54
C ALA A 121 23.80 3.98 -12.59
N HIS A 122 24.95 4.62 -12.28
CA HIS A 122 25.70 5.44 -13.24
C HIS A 122 26.04 4.68 -14.52
N ARG A 123 26.65 3.50 -14.39
CA ARG A 123 27.03 2.68 -15.54
C ARG A 123 25.83 2.28 -16.39
N ALA A 124 24.71 1.90 -15.75
CA ALA A 124 23.49 1.53 -16.45
C ALA A 124 22.95 2.72 -17.26
N LEU A 125 22.84 3.90 -16.64
CA LEU A 125 22.37 5.13 -17.30
C LEU A 125 23.25 5.53 -18.48
N VAL A 126 24.58 5.56 -18.31
CA VAL A 126 25.52 5.87 -19.40
C VAL A 126 25.42 4.82 -20.52
N SER A 127 25.24 3.53 -20.19
CA SER A 127 25.14 2.47 -21.20
C SER A 127 23.90 2.57 -22.10
N VAL A 128 22.85 3.24 -21.63
CA VAL A 128 21.62 3.48 -22.39
C VAL A 128 21.57 4.89 -23.00
N GLY A 129 22.70 5.61 -22.99
CA GLY A 129 22.86 6.89 -23.69
C GLY A 129 22.49 8.13 -22.87
N ILE A 130 22.30 8.02 -21.56
CA ILE A 130 22.16 9.19 -20.69
C ILE A 130 23.51 9.90 -20.56
N ASP A 131 23.48 11.23 -20.68
CA ASP A 131 24.64 12.10 -20.50
C ASP A 131 25.35 11.84 -19.16
N ASP A 132 26.68 11.86 -19.16
CA ASP A 132 27.52 11.49 -18.00
C ASP A 132 27.30 12.41 -16.80
N ASP A 133 27.11 13.72 -17.03
CA ASP A 133 26.84 14.68 -15.95
C ASP A 133 25.46 14.43 -15.33
N LEU A 134 24.45 14.16 -16.17
CA LEU A 134 23.11 13.82 -15.70
C LEU A 134 23.07 12.47 -14.98
N ALA A 135 23.73 11.44 -15.53
CA ALA A 135 23.86 10.14 -14.91
C ALA A 135 24.56 10.25 -13.56
N SER A 136 25.60 11.08 -13.46
CA SER A 136 26.30 11.36 -12.21
C SER A 136 25.40 12.06 -11.19
N ALA A 137 24.61 13.05 -11.63
CA ALA A 137 23.62 13.72 -10.80
C ALA A 137 22.58 12.78 -10.21
N ILE A 138 22.00 11.92 -11.04
CA ILE A 138 21.00 10.93 -10.61
C ILE A 138 21.62 9.89 -9.67
N ALA A 139 22.79 9.34 -10.03
CA ALA A 139 23.36 8.20 -9.33
C ALA A 139 24.08 8.58 -8.03
N PHE A 140 24.88 9.64 -8.00
CA PHE A 140 25.76 9.95 -6.86
C PHE A 140 25.25 11.07 -5.96
N TYR A 141 24.65 12.11 -6.55
CA TYR A 141 24.34 13.35 -5.81
C TYR A 141 22.90 13.38 -5.29
N ASN A 142 21.96 12.82 -6.06
CA ASN A 142 20.58 12.73 -5.66
C ASN A 142 20.29 11.42 -4.92
N ARG A 143 19.45 11.52 -3.91
CA ARG A 143 18.86 10.39 -3.18
C ARG A 143 17.48 10.06 -3.70
N VAL A 144 16.82 11.05 -4.32
CA VAL A 144 15.61 10.88 -5.11
C VAL A 144 15.74 11.71 -6.38
N SER A 145 15.43 11.11 -7.53
CA SER A 145 15.39 11.75 -8.85
C SER A 145 14.13 11.32 -9.60
N HIS A 146 13.40 12.30 -10.10
CA HIS A 146 12.32 12.13 -11.06
C HIS A 146 12.59 13.09 -12.21
N VAL A 147 13.04 12.55 -13.34
CA VAL A 147 13.49 13.30 -14.50
C VAL A 147 12.60 12.97 -15.67
N ARG A 148 12.06 13.99 -16.34
CA ARG A 148 11.31 13.83 -17.59
C ARG A 148 12.05 14.53 -18.72
N PHE A 149 12.09 13.88 -19.87
CA PHE A 149 12.72 14.43 -21.07
C PHE A 149 11.68 15.11 -21.96
N ASP A 150 12.06 16.24 -22.56
CA ASP A 150 11.26 16.87 -23.60
C ASP A 150 11.51 16.22 -24.98
N GLU A 151 10.78 16.67 -26.01
CA GLU A 151 10.91 16.17 -27.40
C GLU A 151 12.31 16.35 -27.99
N ASN A 152 13.14 17.22 -27.40
CA ASN A 152 14.52 17.45 -27.84
C ASN A 152 15.54 16.65 -27.01
N GLY A 153 15.09 15.82 -26.06
CA GLY A 153 15.95 15.07 -25.15
C GLY A 153 16.53 15.92 -24.01
N ASN A 154 15.99 17.12 -23.73
CA ASN A 154 16.43 17.89 -22.59
C ASN A 154 15.80 17.35 -21.30
N ALA A 155 16.63 17.06 -20.32
CA ALA A 155 16.19 16.62 -19.01
C ALA A 155 15.59 17.76 -18.18
N LYS A 156 14.43 17.52 -17.59
CA LYS A 156 13.82 18.37 -16.56
C LYS A 156 13.57 17.57 -15.30
N TYR A 157 14.17 18.01 -14.20
CA TYR A 157 13.83 17.48 -12.88
C TYR A 157 12.42 17.91 -12.48
N LEU A 158 11.53 16.94 -12.32
CA LEU A 158 10.27 17.09 -11.60
C LEU A 158 10.53 17.00 -10.10
N GLN A 159 11.52 16.18 -9.72
CA GLN A 159 12.03 16.11 -8.36
C GLN A 159 13.52 15.75 -8.36
N GLY A 160 14.30 16.41 -7.52
CA GLY A 160 15.71 16.09 -7.31
C GLY A 160 16.16 16.57 -5.93
N GLY A 161 16.94 15.77 -5.23
CA GLY A 161 17.53 16.21 -3.97
C GLY A 161 18.16 15.10 -3.15
N SER A 162 18.82 15.53 -2.08
CA SER A 162 19.47 14.67 -1.10
C SER A 162 18.56 14.30 0.07
N GLN A 163 17.27 14.64 0.06
CA GLN A 163 16.33 14.27 1.13
C GLN A 163 15.59 12.99 0.73
N TRP A 164 15.58 12.02 1.64
CA TRP A 164 14.86 10.75 1.51
C TRP A 164 14.32 10.33 2.89
N PRO A 165 13.28 9.50 2.97
CA PRO A 165 12.37 9.16 1.85
C PRO A 165 11.57 10.39 1.41
N ARG A 166 11.11 10.39 0.16
CA ARG A 166 10.28 11.47 -0.39
C ARG A 166 8.85 11.40 0.11
N TYR A 167 8.27 10.21 0.09
CA TYR A 167 6.89 9.99 0.49
C TYR A 167 6.80 9.53 1.93
N GLY A 168 7.78 8.77 2.43
CA GLY A 168 7.72 8.20 3.78
C GLY A 168 6.50 7.30 3.97
N LEU A 169 6.10 6.60 2.91
CA LEU A 169 5.00 5.64 2.89
C LEU A 169 5.56 4.22 2.97
N SER A 170 4.92 3.38 3.77
CA SER A 170 5.28 1.96 3.89
C SER A 170 5.07 1.18 2.59
N THR A 171 5.82 0.11 2.36
CA THR A 171 5.55 -0.79 1.22
C THR A 171 4.19 -1.50 1.40
N PRO A 172 3.31 -1.51 0.39
CA PRO A 172 2.09 -2.31 0.42
C PRO A 172 2.39 -3.82 0.43
N GLU A 173 1.57 -4.61 1.12
CA GLU A 173 1.66 -6.08 1.04
C GLU A 173 0.60 -6.61 0.07
N ALA A 174 1.02 -7.38 -0.93
CA ALA A 174 0.09 -8.04 -1.85
C ALA A 174 -0.64 -9.20 -1.16
N PHE A 175 -1.94 -9.34 -1.42
CA PHE A 175 -2.77 -10.41 -0.87
C PHE A 175 -3.92 -10.81 -1.81
N GLY A 176 -4.68 -11.82 -1.41
CA GLY A 176 -5.75 -12.42 -2.22
C GLY A 176 -5.24 -13.48 -3.20
N GLU A 177 -6.17 -14.16 -3.87
CA GLU A 177 -5.85 -15.29 -4.75
C GLU A 177 -4.97 -14.91 -5.96
N ASN A 178 -5.09 -13.67 -6.45
CA ASN A 178 -4.37 -13.18 -7.63
C ASN A 178 -3.28 -12.16 -7.31
N LEU A 179 -3.02 -11.88 -6.02
CA LEU A 179 -2.06 -10.84 -5.57
C LEU A 179 -2.32 -9.46 -6.20
N ASP A 180 -3.60 -9.14 -6.45
CA ASP A 180 -4.07 -7.90 -7.09
C ASP A 180 -4.68 -6.91 -6.08
N ARG A 181 -4.65 -7.26 -4.79
CA ARG A 181 -5.09 -6.42 -3.67
C ARG A 181 -3.91 -6.16 -2.75
N PHE A 182 -3.92 -4.99 -2.11
CA PHE A 182 -2.79 -4.49 -1.36
C PHE A 182 -3.24 -4.00 0.01
N ARG A 183 -2.61 -4.49 1.07
CA ARG A 183 -2.90 -4.06 2.43
C ARG A 183 -1.74 -3.27 3.00
N ILE A 184 -2.08 -2.23 3.76
CA ILE A 184 -1.15 -1.36 4.45
C ILE A 184 -1.54 -1.44 5.93
N LYS A 185 -0.61 -1.85 6.78
CA LYS A 185 -0.85 -2.00 8.22
C LYS A 185 -0.36 -0.76 8.94
N LEU A 186 -1.23 -0.15 9.75
CA LEU A 186 -0.98 1.13 10.42
C LEU A 186 -1.35 1.03 11.90
N LEU A 187 -0.47 1.56 12.75
CA LEU A 187 -0.74 1.80 14.16
C LEU A 187 -1.06 3.29 14.36
N ILE A 188 -2.20 3.57 15.00
CA ILE A 188 -2.57 4.91 15.46
C ILE A 188 -2.10 5.04 16.91
N ALA A 189 -1.11 5.89 17.13
CA ALA A 189 -0.59 6.21 18.45
C ALA A 189 -0.39 7.73 18.53
N ASP A 190 -1.18 8.39 19.38
CA ASP A 190 -1.15 9.84 19.55
C ASP A 190 -0.03 10.31 20.50
N ASP A 191 0.54 9.42 21.32
CA ASP A 191 1.48 9.80 22.40
C ASP A 191 2.33 8.60 22.89
N LEU A 192 3.08 7.94 21.99
CA LEU A 192 4.27 7.22 22.44
C LEU A 192 5.44 8.20 22.47
N ASP A 193 5.43 9.08 23.46
CA ASP A 193 6.61 9.78 23.93
C ASP A 193 7.67 8.73 24.32
N GLY A 194 8.56 8.39 23.38
CA GLY A 194 9.84 7.74 23.63
C GLY A 194 9.84 6.20 23.60
N HIS A 195 10.68 5.68 22.71
CA HIS A 195 11.16 4.30 22.60
C HIS A 195 10.23 3.31 21.89
N ASP A 196 10.06 3.52 20.57
CA ASP A 196 10.35 2.40 19.68
C ASP A 196 11.83 2.03 19.89
N ASP A 197 12.10 0.96 20.64
CA ASP A 197 13.39 0.27 20.67
C ASP A 197 13.62 -0.48 19.34
N ASP A 198 13.43 0.22 18.22
CA ASP A 198 14.23 -0.04 17.03
C ASP A 198 15.45 0.88 17.16
N ASP A 199 16.65 0.35 16.97
CA ASP A 199 17.95 1.00 17.22
C ASP A 199 18.24 2.19 16.26
N SER A 200 17.29 3.10 16.17
CA SER A 200 17.38 4.35 15.45
C SER A 200 16.81 5.45 16.34
N GLU A 201 17.58 5.82 17.37
CA GLU A 201 17.53 7.17 17.94
C GLU A 201 17.79 8.18 16.79
N PHE A 202 16.76 8.48 16.00
CA PHE A 202 16.68 9.65 15.12
C PHE A 202 16.09 10.85 15.88
N VAL A 203 16.16 10.83 17.21
CA VAL A 203 15.99 12.03 18.03
C VAL A 203 17.33 12.77 18.09
N ASP A 204 17.85 13.16 16.93
CA ASP A 204 18.74 14.31 16.87
C ASP A 204 17.95 15.47 16.28
N ARG A 205 17.40 16.29 17.17
CA ARG A 205 16.78 17.60 16.83
C ARG A 205 17.79 18.60 16.26
N ASN A 206 19.04 18.19 16.03
CA ASN A 206 20.01 18.94 15.27
C ASN A 206 19.82 18.64 13.78
N LEU A 207 19.18 19.56 13.08
CA LEU A 207 19.34 19.78 11.64
C LEU A 207 20.84 19.96 11.34
N VAL A 208 21.58 18.88 11.16
CA VAL A 208 22.97 18.94 10.69
C VAL A 208 22.91 19.31 9.21
N ALA A 209 23.68 20.33 8.83
CA ALA A 209 23.60 21.01 7.54
C ALA A 209 24.05 20.17 6.33
N ASP A 210 24.39 18.89 6.52
CA ASP A 210 24.92 18.00 5.49
C ASP A 210 23.88 17.02 4.89
N GLY A 211 22.70 16.85 5.51
CA GLY A 211 21.53 16.22 4.88
C GLY A 211 21.69 14.73 4.54
N PHE A 212 22.49 13.98 5.31
CA PHE A 212 22.83 12.56 5.03
C PHE A 212 21.98 11.52 5.79
N TYR A 213 20.87 11.91 6.40
CA TYR A 213 20.02 11.00 7.19
C TYR A 213 18.58 10.99 6.70
N PRO A 214 17.86 9.87 6.86
CA PRO A 214 16.44 9.82 6.57
C PRO A 214 15.73 10.87 7.44
N SER A 215 15.02 11.79 6.80
CA SER A 215 14.21 12.79 7.48
C SER A 215 12.76 12.60 7.05
N PRO A 216 11.78 12.60 7.98
CA PRO A 216 10.38 12.64 7.59
C PRO A 216 10.17 13.76 6.57
N PRO A 217 9.58 13.49 5.39
CA PRO A 217 9.45 14.50 4.35
C PRO A 217 8.51 15.65 4.75
N ASP A 218 7.70 15.43 5.78
CA ASP A 218 6.73 16.36 6.33
C ASP A 218 6.39 16.03 7.80
N SER A 219 5.56 16.86 8.43
CA SER A 219 5.07 16.67 9.80
C SER A 219 3.85 15.73 9.89
N LEU A 220 3.51 15.01 8.82
CA LEU A 220 2.33 14.15 8.78
C LEU A 220 2.61 12.81 9.45
N THR A 221 1.58 12.23 10.05
CA THR A 221 1.59 10.84 10.51
C THR A 221 1.52 9.89 9.32
N LEU A 222 1.78 8.60 9.54
CA LEU A 222 1.81 7.63 8.44
C LEU A 222 0.42 7.44 7.78
N TRP A 223 -0.68 7.49 8.55
CA TRP A 223 -2.03 7.39 7.96
C TRP A 223 -2.40 8.65 7.19
N GLU A 224 -2.01 9.83 7.66
CA GLU A 224 -2.25 11.11 6.95
C GLU A 224 -1.54 11.10 5.59
N ARG A 225 -0.30 10.61 5.53
CA ARG A 225 0.43 10.46 4.26
C ARG A 225 -0.29 9.50 3.31
N TRP A 226 -0.77 8.37 3.82
CA TRP A 226 -1.52 7.41 3.03
C TRP A 226 -2.82 8.00 2.50
N LEU A 227 -3.61 8.66 3.33
CA LEU A 227 -4.84 9.32 2.92
C LEU A 227 -4.56 10.40 1.87
N LYS A 228 -3.52 11.21 2.06
CA LYS A 228 -3.09 12.22 1.08
C LYS A 228 -2.71 11.61 -0.27
N TYR A 229 -1.99 10.48 -0.29
CA TYR A 229 -1.71 9.75 -1.52
C TYR A 229 -2.99 9.21 -2.18
N LEU A 230 -3.93 8.70 -1.38
CA LEU A 230 -5.21 8.20 -1.88
C LEU A 230 -6.17 9.31 -2.33
N ASP A 231 -6.00 10.55 -1.87
CA ASP A 231 -6.80 11.70 -2.29
C ASP A 231 -6.33 12.29 -3.64
N ASP A 232 -5.07 12.06 -4.01
CA ASP A 232 -4.50 12.37 -5.33
C ASP A 232 -3.97 11.09 -6.02
N PRO A 233 -4.88 10.13 -6.33
CA PRO A 233 -4.48 8.80 -6.75
C PRO A 233 -3.93 8.78 -8.18
N PRO A 234 -2.99 7.86 -8.50
CA PRO A 234 -2.62 7.60 -9.88
C PRO A 234 -3.81 7.08 -10.69
N ALA A 235 -3.74 7.20 -12.02
CA ALA A 235 -4.86 6.92 -12.93
C ALA A 235 -5.44 5.49 -12.84
N TRP A 236 -4.69 4.53 -12.31
CA TRP A 236 -5.15 3.15 -12.14
C TRP A 236 -5.98 2.92 -10.87
N LEU A 237 -5.93 3.85 -9.92
CA LEU A 237 -6.57 3.73 -8.61
C LEU A 237 -7.89 4.51 -8.59
N ALA A 238 -8.88 3.97 -7.88
CA ALA A 238 -10.18 4.62 -7.71
C ALA A 238 -10.02 5.99 -7.03
N GLY A 239 -10.90 6.94 -7.35
CA GLY A 239 -10.92 8.25 -6.70
C GLY A 239 -11.44 8.19 -5.25
N PRO A 240 -11.20 9.24 -4.45
CA PRO A 240 -11.57 9.28 -3.03
C PRO A 240 -13.09 9.14 -2.78
N GLN A 241 -13.94 9.46 -3.76
CA GLN A 241 -15.39 9.30 -3.67
C GLN A 241 -15.86 7.84 -3.58
N GLU A 242 -15.01 6.87 -3.93
CA GLU A 242 -15.31 5.44 -3.86
C GLU A 242 -14.80 4.81 -2.56
N ARG A 243 -14.18 5.60 -1.68
CA ARG A 243 -13.66 5.14 -0.40
C ARG A 243 -14.79 4.67 0.51
N CYS A 244 -14.62 3.48 1.08
CA CYS A 244 -15.52 2.93 2.09
C CYS A 244 -14.70 2.36 3.25
N GLY A 245 -15.37 1.94 4.32
CA GLY A 245 -14.68 1.33 5.43
C GLY A 245 -15.56 0.48 6.32
N THR A 246 -14.94 -0.19 7.27
CA THR A 246 -15.61 -0.96 8.30
C THR A 246 -14.86 -0.80 9.61
N LEU A 247 -15.56 -0.34 10.64
CA LEU A 247 -15.05 -0.30 12.00
C LEU A 247 -15.61 -1.48 12.80
N PHE A 248 -14.75 -2.38 13.21
CA PHE A 248 -15.06 -3.48 14.12
C PHE A 248 -15.12 -2.96 15.56
N THR A 249 -16.24 -3.27 16.20
CA THR A 249 -16.54 -2.82 17.56
C THR A 249 -15.73 -3.53 18.65
N SER A 250 -15.01 -4.58 18.29
CA SER A 250 -14.16 -5.34 19.19
C SER A 250 -13.04 -5.99 18.39
N LEU A 251 -11.90 -6.25 19.03
CA LEU A 251 -10.80 -7.00 18.42
C LEU A 251 -11.25 -8.41 18.04
N GLU A 252 -12.11 -9.05 18.84
CA GLU A 252 -12.68 -10.36 18.51
C GLU A 252 -13.46 -10.35 17.21
N ALA A 253 -14.28 -9.32 16.97
CA ALA A 253 -15.04 -9.21 15.73
C ALA A 253 -14.14 -8.97 14.50
N ALA A 254 -13.04 -8.24 14.66
CA ALA A 254 -12.05 -8.03 13.61
C ALA A 254 -11.29 -9.33 13.27
N ASP A 255 -10.81 -10.04 14.29
CA ASP A 255 -10.13 -11.33 14.13
C ASP A 255 -11.05 -12.40 13.53
N GLU A 256 -12.30 -12.50 13.98
CA GLU A 256 -13.31 -13.40 13.40
C GLU A 256 -13.60 -13.09 11.92
N ALA A 257 -13.44 -11.83 11.51
CA ALA A 257 -13.57 -11.39 10.13
C ALA A 257 -12.27 -11.53 9.30
N GLY A 258 -11.18 -12.00 9.90
CA GLY A 258 -9.90 -12.25 9.23
C GLY A 258 -8.93 -11.07 9.22
N PHE A 259 -9.23 -9.97 9.92
CA PHE A 259 -8.38 -8.78 9.99
C PHE A 259 -7.37 -8.89 11.14
N SER A 260 -6.53 -9.92 11.08
CA SER A 260 -5.46 -10.22 12.03
C SER A 260 -4.25 -10.77 11.28
N ASP A 261 -3.04 -10.46 11.75
CA ASP A 261 -1.81 -11.05 11.20
C ASP A 261 -1.72 -12.56 11.47
N GLU A 262 -2.26 -13.01 12.61
CA GLU A 262 -2.34 -14.41 12.99
C GLU A 262 -3.80 -14.79 13.33
N PRO A 263 -4.54 -15.43 12.41
CA PRO A 263 -5.92 -15.79 12.67
C PRO A 263 -6.02 -16.83 13.81
N ARG A 264 -7.03 -16.67 14.68
CA ARG A 264 -7.31 -17.53 15.85
C ARG A 264 -7.29 -19.04 15.62
N SER A 265 -7.52 -19.50 14.39
CA SER A 265 -7.42 -20.92 14.02
C SER A 265 -6.05 -21.52 14.34
N ALA A 266 -5.00 -20.68 14.41
CA ALA A 266 -3.64 -21.06 14.77
C ALA A 266 -3.36 -21.05 16.29
N ARG A 267 -4.11 -20.30 17.12
CA ARG A 267 -3.89 -20.13 18.56
C ARG A 267 -5.18 -20.29 19.38
N ARG A 268 -5.58 -21.53 19.69
CA ARG A 268 -6.73 -21.78 20.59
C ARG A 268 -6.38 -21.38 22.04
N GLY A 269 -7.01 -20.32 22.53
CA GLY A 269 -7.14 -20.05 23.97
C GLY A 269 -6.40 -18.82 24.51
N SER A 270 -5.63 -18.11 23.68
CA SER A 270 -4.97 -16.87 24.11
C SER A 270 -5.88 -15.65 23.94
N PRO A 271 -5.85 -14.68 24.87
CA PRO A 271 -6.52 -13.39 24.67
C PRO A 271 -5.90 -12.65 23.48
N ILE A 272 -6.72 -11.88 22.76
CA ILE A 272 -6.24 -11.04 21.65
C ILE A 272 -5.46 -9.88 22.27
N HIS A 273 -4.21 -9.71 21.83
CA HIS A 273 -3.32 -8.67 22.35
C HIS A 273 -2.78 -7.85 21.18
N ILE A 274 -2.68 -6.55 21.40
CA ILE A 274 -1.82 -5.68 20.61
C ILE A 274 -0.46 -5.80 21.29
N ASP A 275 0.47 -6.50 20.66
CA ASP A 275 1.85 -6.59 21.15
C ASP A 275 2.67 -5.45 20.50
N ILE A 276 3.72 -4.96 21.16
CA ILE A 276 4.50 -3.79 20.73
C ILE A 276 5.99 -4.19 20.69
N GLY A 277 6.30 -5.49 20.83
CA GLY A 277 7.66 -6.01 20.78
C GLY A 277 8.30 -5.88 19.40
N SER A 278 9.56 -5.44 19.39
CA SER A 278 10.32 -4.91 18.25
C SER A 278 10.59 -5.84 17.05
N TYR A 279 10.05 -7.06 16.94
CA TYR A 279 10.48 -7.96 15.86
C TYR A 279 9.44 -8.87 15.18
N SER A 280 8.16 -8.85 15.56
CA SER A 280 7.06 -9.47 14.79
C SER A 280 5.82 -9.52 15.69
N VAL A 281 4.90 -8.59 15.49
CA VAL A 281 3.69 -8.51 16.29
C VAL A 281 2.50 -9.02 15.49
N SER A 282 1.80 -10.02 16.03
CA SER A 282 0.47 -10.37 15.56
C SER A 282 -0.52 -9.28 15.97
N SER A 283 -0.92 -8.39 15.07
CA SER A 283 -1.90 -7.34 15.37
C SER A 283 -3.28 -7.70 14.85
N THR A 284 -4.31 -7.17 15.51
CA THR A 284 -5.70 -7.22 15.05
C THR A 284 -6.17 -5.81 14.73
N TYR A 285 -6.79 -5.64 13.57
CA TYR A 285 -7.05 -4.34 12.97
C TYR A 285 -8.55 -4.03 13.02
N GLN A 286 -8.91 -3.01 13.80
CA GLN A 286 -10.32 -2.68 14.04
C GLN A 286 -10.91 -1.79 12.95
N LEU A 287 -10.10 -0.96 12.29
CA LEU A 287 -10.59 -0.08 11.24
C LEU A 287 -9.98 -0.50 9.91
N ILE A 288 -10.84 -0.82 8.96
CA ILE A 288 -10.45 -1.12 7.58
C ILE A 288 -11.00 -0.02 6.69
N ILE A 289 -10.13 0.65 5.92
CA ILE A 289 -10.52 1.63 4.90
C ILE A 289 -10.12 1.06 3.55
N GLU A 290 -11.03 1.08 2.58
CA GLU A 290 -10.82 0.52 1.25
C GLU A 290 -10.97 1.60 0.18
N GLN A 291 -10.09 1.57 -0.83
CA GLN A 291 -10.21 2.39 -2.04
C GLN A 291 -9.66 1.60 -3.23
N GLY A 292 -10.57 1.07 -4.05
CA GLY A 292 -10.19 0.15 -5.14
C GLY A 292 -9.49 -1.11 -4.59
N PRO A 293 -8.29 -1.48 -5.10
CA PRO A 293 -7.55 -2.65 -4.63
C PRO A 293 -6.77 -2.42 -3.33
N ILE A 294 -6.75 -1.20 -2.78
CA ILE A 294 -5.98 -0.84 -1.59
C ILE A 294 -6.85 -0.94 -0.33
N GLN A 295 -6.31 -1.54 0.73
CA GLN A 295 -6.86 -1.56 2.08
C GLN A 295 -5.87 -0.95 3.08
N LEU A 296 -6.31 0.03 3.86
CA LEU A 296 -5.63 0.46 5.07
C LEU A 296 -6.18 -0.33 6.25
N TRP A 297 -5.33 -1.04 6.95
CA TRP A 297 -5.62 -1.85 8.12
C TRP A 297 -5.08 -1.11 9.34
N LEU A 298 -5.98 -0.47 10.09
CA LEU A 298 -5.61 0.38 11.21
C LEU A 298 -5.98 -0.27 12.55
N THR A 299 -5.05 -0.18 13.48
CA THR A 299 -5.25 -0.52 14.88
C THR A 299 -4.87 0.67 15.75
N ALA A 300 -5.47 0.78 16.92
CA ALA A 300 -5.22 1.85 17.87
C ALA A 300 -5.19 1.26 19.29
N TYR A 301 -4.56 1.97 20.22
CA TYR A 301 -4.67 1.66 21.64
C TYR A 301 -6.08 2.01 22.13
N THR A 302 -7.03 1.13 21.86
CA THR A 302 -8.41 1.40 22.23
C THR A 302 -8.62 1.27 23.73
N SER A 303 -9.32 2.24 24.30
CA SER A 303 -9.89 2.11 25.63
C SER A 303 -10.79 0.87 25.69
N THR A 304 -10.62 0.04 26.72
CA THR A 304 -11.44 -1.17 26.93
C THR A 304 -12.89 -0.85 27.33
N ASP A 305 -13.32 0.43 27.35
CA ASP A 305 -14.70 0.80 27.68
C ASP A 305 -15.67 0.20 26.65
N PRO A 306 -16.46 -0.83 27.02
CA PRO A 306 -17.33 -1.52 26.09
C PRO A 306 -18.51 -0.66 25.61
N SER A 307 -18.66 0.55 26.13
CA SER A 307 -19.75 1.47 25.80
C SER A 307 -19.46 2.46 24.70
N VAL A 308 -18.19 2.60 24.32
CA VAL A 308 -17.75 3.44 23.22
C VAL A 308 -17.78 2.60 21.95
N TRP A 309 -18.66 2.92 21.01
CA TRP A 309 -18.78 2.24 19.72
C TRP A 309 -17.65 2.65 18.79
N VAL A 310 -17.32 3.95 18.77
CA VAL A 310 -16.24 4.54 17.97
C VAL A 310 -15.15 5.08 18.91
N PRO A 311 -14.04 4.34 19.10
CA PRO A 311 -12.92 4.80 19.93
C PRO A 311 -12.41 6.18 19.46
N PRO A 312 -12.15 7.13 20.37
CA PRO A 312 -11.68 8.49 20.04
C PRO A 312 -10.44 8.50 19.14
N GLU A 313 -9.57 7.50 19.29
CA GLU A 313 -8.33 7.34 18.52
C GLU A 313 -8.59 7.18 17.02
N PHE A 314 -9.78 6.69 16.63
CA PHE A 314 -10.16 6.61 15.22
C PHE A 314 -10.85 7.88 14.71
N HIS A 315 -11.17 8.87 15.55
CA HIS A 315 -11.98 10.02 15.12
C HIS A 315 -11.24 10.85 14.08
N ASP A 316 -9.97 11.14 14.31
CA ASP A 316 -9.16 11.96 13.40
C ASP A 316 -8.97 11.24 12.05
N VAL A 317 -8.59 9.96 12.07
CA VAL A 317 -8.47 9.15 10.85
C VAL A 317 -9.79 9.07 10.07
N LEU A 318 -10.91 8.85 10.77
CA LEU A 318 -12.22 8.76 10.13
C LEU A 318 -12.69 10.11 9.60
N GLN A 319 -12.35 11.21 10.27
CA GLN A 319 -12.62 12.55 9.81
C GLN A 319 -11.81 12.87 8.54
N ASP A 320 -10.49 12.61 8.56
CA ASP A 320 -9.59 12.83 7.44
C ASP A 320 -9.96 11.95 6.23
N ALA A 321 -10.40 10.72 6.49
CA ALA A 321 -10.89 9.81 5.45
C ALA A 321 -12.28 10.18 4.90
N ASN A 322 -12.96 11.18 5.49
CA ASN A 322 -14.36 11.54 5.21
C ASN A 322 -15.34 10.36 5.41
N LEU A 323 -15.10 9.57 6.46
CA LEU A 323 -15.84 8.37 6.83
C LEU A 323 -16.42 8.44 8.26
N LEU A 324 -16.36 9.60 8.92
CA LEU A 324 -16.80 9.77 10.30
C LEU A 324 -18.30 9.47 10.47
N PRO A 325 -18.68 8.43 11.24
CA PRO A 325 -20.08 8.02 11.36
C PRO A 325 -20.80 8.84 12.44
N GLU A 326 -21.27 10.04 12.08
CA GLU A 326 -21.95 10.97 13.01
C GLU A 326 -23.10 10.31 13.81
N GLU A 327 -23.89 9.44 13.15
CA GLU A 327 -24.99 8.73 13.80
C GLU A 327 -24.51 7.75 14.88
N ALA A 328 -23.38 7.06 14.65
CA ALA A 328 -22.80 6.12 15.62
C ALA A 328 -22.23 6.88 16.83
N ILE A 329 -21.58 8.02 16.60
CA ILE A 329 -21.06 8.89 17.67
C ILE A 329 -22.22 9.48 18.50
N ALA A 330 -23.32 9.87 17.85
CA ALA A 330 -24.53 10.30 18.55
C ALA A 330 -25.15 9.17 19.39
N ALA A 331 -25.12 7.94 18.87
CA ALA A 331 -25.58 6.75 19.60
C ALA A 331 -24.72 6.44 20.84
N ASP A 332 -23.41 6.69 20.79
CA ASP A 332 -22.50 6.57 21.93
C ASP A 332 -22.81 7.55 23.07
N LYS A 333 -23.02 8.82 22.72
CA LYS A 333 -23.48 9.83 23.70
C LYS A 333 -24.84 9.46 24.31
N ALA A 334 -25.71 8.84 23.52
CA ALA A 334 -26.98 8.31 24.03
C ALA A 334 -26.79 7.03 24.88
N SER A 335 -25.74 6.24 24.65
CA SER A 335 -25.41 5.01 25.37
C SER A 335 -25.04 5.28 26.84
N THR A 336 -24.34 6.37 27.13
CA THR A 336 -24.07 6.82 28.52
C THR A 336 -25.37 7.16 29.26
N LEU A 337 -26.35 7.76 28.58
CA LEU A 337 -27.70 7.98 29.11
C LEU A 337 -28.55 6.69 29.16
N ARG A 338 -28.32 5.71 28.26
CA ARG A 338 -28.98 4.40 28.23
C ARG A 338 -28.39 3.37 29.21
N LYS A 339 -27.13 3.52 29.65
CA LYS A 339 -26.53 2.76 30.77
C LYS A 339 -27.38 2.86 32.03
N LEU A 340 -28.17 3.93 32.17
CA LEU A 340 -29.15 4.13 33.24
C LEU A 340 -30.51 3.42 33.00
N VAL A 341 -30.85 2.99 31.77
CA VAL A 341 -32.26 2.66 31.41
C VAL A 341 -32.50 1.33 30.68
N SER A 342 -31.51 0.58 30.15
CA SER A 342 -31.86 -0.69 29.48
C SER A 342 -30.84 -1.83 29.55
N ARG A 343 -31.27 -2.98 30.07
CA ARG A 343 -30.48 -4.22 30.15
C ARG A 343 -30.67 -5.23 29.00
N HIS A 344 -31.56 -5.04 28.02
CA HIS A 344 -31.90 -6.19 27.14
C HIS A 344 -32.27 -5.96 25.66
N ARG A 345 -32.20 -4.75 25.08
CA ARG A 345 -32.70 -4.56 23.68
C ARG A 345 -31.74 -4.05 22.61
N ASN A 346 -30.59 -3.48 22.94
CA ASN A 346 -29.64 -2.98 21.92
C ASN A 346 -28.29 -3.68 22.08
N ARG A 347 -28.16 -4.87 21.48
CA ARG A 347 -26.88 -5.56 21.38
C ARG A 347 -26.01 -4.78 20.37
N ARG A 348 -24.81 -4.40 20.79
CA ARG A 348 -23.82 -3.71 19.94
C ARG A 348 -23.63 -4.52 18.64
N PRO A 349 -23.69 -3.90 17.44
CA PRO A 349 -23.38 -4.61 16.20
C PRO A 349 -21.90 -5.01 16.23
N ALA A 350 -21.53 -6.12 15.59
CA ALA A 350 -20.13 -6.57 15.55
C ALA A 350 -19.23 -5.59 14.80
N SER A 351 -19.77 -4.92 13.78
CA SER A 351 -19.10 -3.90 12.97
C SER A 351 -20.05 -2.78 12.58
N ILE A 352 -19.45 -1.64 12.22
CA ILE A 352 -20.12 -0.43 11.74
C ILE A 352 -19.61 -0.19 10.32
N PRO A 353 -20.48 -0.27 9.29
CA PRO A 353 -20.10 0.08 7.92
C PRO A 353 -19.91 1.60 7.80
N LEU A 354 -18.93 2.02 6.99
CA LEU A 354 -18.56 3.42 6.79
C LEU A 354 -18.57 3.75 5.29
N GLY A 355 -19.14 4.89 4.90
CA GLY A 355 -19.22 5.31 3.49
C GLY A 355 -20.31 4.60 2.68
N PRO A 356 -20.26 4.67 1.33
CA PRO A 356 -21.21 3.97 0.45
C PRO A 356 -21.11 2.46 0.67
N ILE A 357 -22.25 1.75 0.63
CA ILE A 357 -22.46 0.33 0.99
C ILE A 357 -21.15 -0.47 1.02
N GLY A 358 -20.47 -0.44 2.17
CA GLY A 358 -19.14 -1.01 2.35
C GLY A 358 -19.17 -2.05 3.46
N HIS A 359 -18.90 -3.29 3.10
CA HIS A 359 -18.41 -4.28 4.04
C HIS A 359 -16.98 -4.57 3.63
N ALA A 360 -16.04 -4.47 4.57
CA ALA A 360 -14.64 -4.76 4.30
C ALA A 360 -14.53 -6.13 3.62
N THR A 361 -13.93 -6.11 2.45
CA THR A 361 -13.70 -7.31 1.67
C THR A 361 -12.63 -8.14 2.36
N THR A 362 -12.97 -9.38 2.70
CA THR A 362 -12.07 -10.25 3.46
C THR A 362 -10.73 -10.43 2.73
N PRO A 363 -9.61 -10.52 3.47
CA PRO A 363 -8.31 -10.84 2.90
C PRO A 363 -8.29 -12.14 2.10
#